data_AF-A0A536WXC6-F1
#
_entry.id   AF-A0A536WXC6-F1
#
_cell.length_a   1.000
_cell.length_b   1.000
_cell.length_c   1.000
_cell.angle_alpha   90.00
_cell.angle_beta   90.00
_cell.angle_gamma   90.00
#
_symmetry.space_group_name_H-M   'P 1'
#
loop_
_entity.id
_entity.type
_entity.pdbx_description
1 polymer ?
#
loop_
_entity_poly.entity_id
_entity_poly.type
_entity_poly.pdbx_seq_one_letter_code
_entity_poly.pdbx_strand_id
1 'polypeptide(L)'
;MLAERDPLVARTHEKYQRLLDFCKALPPTPTAVAHPCDQSSLEGAVDAARLGLIAPILVGPRTRIEAVAKQYGIDISRLPIVDAPFSQASAEKAVELVRQGKAEALMKGSLHT
;
A
#
# COMPACT_ATOMS: atom_id res chain seq x y z
N MET A 1 28.28 25.66 -8.77
CA MET A 1 27.66 26.18 -7.53
C MET A 1 26.86 25.05 -6.91
N LEU A 2 27.55 24.17 -6.17
CA LEU A 2 26.96 23.01 -5.53
C LEU A 2 26.31 23.50 -4.24
N ALA A 3 24.99 23.36 -4.12
CA ALA A 3 24.30 23.58 -2.85
C ALA A 3 24.76 22.47 -1.89
N GLU A 4 25.54 22.86 -0.87
CA GLU A 4 25.85 22.00 0.26
C GLU A 4 24.53 21.51 0.89
N ARG A 5 24.33 20.18 0.88
CA ARG A 5 23.20 19.56 1.56
C ARG A 5 23.48 19.56 3.06
N ASP A 6 22.54 20.10 3.82
CA ASP A 6 22.60 20.16 5.29
C ASP A 6 22.84 18.75 5.90
N PRO A 7 23.94 18.55 6.66
CA PRO A 7 24.28 17.27 7.26
C PRO A 7 23.23 16.73 8.25
N LEU A 8 22.31 17.55 8.77
CA LEU A 8 21.17 17.09 9.58
C LEU A 8 20.08 16.41 8.74
N VAL A 9 19.89 16.83 7.48
CA VAL A 9 18.94 16.21 6.55
C VAL A 9 19.45 14.87 6.03
N ALA A 10 20.77 14.72 5.90
CA ALA A 10 21.41 13.47 5.48
C ALA A 10 21.30 12.35 6.55
N ARG A 11 21.50 12.67 7.83
CA ARG A 11 21.46 11.68 8.93
C ARG A 11 20.08 11.11 9.24
N THR A 12 19.01 11.88 8.95
CA THR A 12 17.62 11.46 9.24
C THR A 12 17.17 10.31 8.34
N HIS A 13 17.70 10.20 7.12
CA HIS A 13 17.35 9.14 6.17
C HIS A 13 18.15 7.84 6.34
N GLU A 14 19.32 7.85 7.01
CA GLU A 14 20.17 6.65 7.11
C GLU A 14 19.49 5.50 7.86
N LYS A 15 18.77 5.80 8.95
CA LYS A 15 18.04 4.78 9.72
C LYS A 15 16.89 4.19 8.92
N TYR A 16 16.14 5.04 8.22
CA TYR A 16 15.05 4.63 7.34
C TYR A 16 15.55 3.76 6.19
N GLN A 17 16.64 4.19 5.55
CA GLN A 17 17.25 3.45 4.45
C GLN A 17 17.75 2.07 4.89
N ARG A 18 18.37 1.96 6.08
CA ARG A 18 18.77 0.66 6.65
C ARG A 18 17.60 -0.28 6.86
N LEU A 19 16.45 0.23 7.32
CA LEU A 19 15.24 -0.57 7.49
C LEU A 19 14.70 -1.06 6.14
N LEU A 20 14.63 -0.19 5.14
CA LEU A 20 14.22 -0.57 3.79
C LEU A 20 15.15 -1.63 3.19
N ASP A 21 16.47 -1.45 3.34
CA ASP A 21 17.44 -2.40 2.80
C ASP A 21 17.37 -3.76 3.50
N PHE A 22 17.07 -3.78 4.80
CA PHE A 22 16.76 -5.02 5.51
C PHE A 22 15.50 -5.70 4.95
N CYS A 23 14.41 -4.96 4.77
CA CYS A 23 13.15 -5.51 4.26
C CYS A 23 13.27 -6.04 2.83
N LYS A 24 14.10 -5.43 1.97
CA LYS A 24 14.32 -5.90 0.58
C LYS A 24 14.88 -7.33 0.49
N ALA A 25 15.51 -7.84 1.55
CA ALA A 25 16.00 -9.21 1.61
C ALA A 25 14.91 -10.23 2.01
N LEU A 26 13.73 -9.77 2.43
CA LEU A 26 12.60 -10.60 2.83
C LEU A 26 11.61 -10.77 1.68
N PRO A 27 10.83 -11.87 1.66
CA PRO A 27 9.72 -11.98 0.72
C PRO A 27 8.67 -10.88 0.98
N PRO A 28 8.05 -10.29 -0.06
CA PRO A 28 7.01 -9.28 0.13
C PRO A 28 5.84 -9.84 0.94
N THR A 29 5.42 -9.15 2.00
CA THR A 29 4.35 -9.61 2.88
C THR A 29 2.98 -9.52 2.20
N PRO A 30 2.21 -10.64 2.08
CA PRO A 30 0.83 -10.59 1.61
C PRO A 30 0.00 -9.64 2.48
N THR A 31 -0.48 -8.53 1.91
CA THR A 31 -1.09 -7.44 2.69
C THR A 31 -2.46 -7.09 2.15
N ALA A 32 -3.50 -7.23 2.97
CA ALA A 32 -4.83 -6.75 2.64
C ALA A 32 -4.90 -5.23 2.84
N VAL A 33 -5.04 -4.48 1.74
CA VAL A 33 -5.17 -3.02 1.75
C VAL A 33 -6.65 -2.65 1.77
N ALA A 34 -7.13 -2.23 2.94
CA ALA A 34 -8.54 -1.94 3.16
C ALA A 34 -8.91 -0.55 2.62
N HIS A 35 -9.79 -0.51 1.63
CA HIS A 35 -10.41 0.67 1.04
C HIS A 35 -9.41 1.72 0.49
N PRO A 36 -8.54 1.39 -0.46
CA PRO A 36 -7.63 2.36 -1.08
C PRO A 36 -8.34 3.18 -2.18
N CYS A 37 -9.32 3.99 -1.78
CA CYS A 37 -10.21 4.73 -2.70
C CYS A 37 -9.85 6.21 -2.85
N ASP A 38 -8.64 6.61 -2.47
CA ASP A 38 -8.04 7.91 -2.78
C ASP A 38 -6.64 7.72 -3.38
N GLN A 39 -6.07 8.81 -3.91
CA GLN A 39 -4.78 8.77 -4.57
C GLN A 39 -3.66 8.28 -3.63
N SER A 40 -3.51 8.90 -2.47
CA SER A 40 -2.35 8.66 -1.60
C SER A 40 -2.33 7.25 -1.03
N SER A 41 -3.49 6.68 -0.68
CA SER A 41 -3.58 5.30 -0.19
C SER A 41 -3.30 4.28 -1.29
N LEU A 42 -3.77 4.53 -2.51
CA LEU A 42 -3.53 3.62 -3.63
C LEU A 42 -2.07 3.69 -4.11
N GLU A 43 -1.51 4.89 -4.27
CA GLU A 43 -0.10 5.10 -4.60
C GLU A 43 0.81 4.46 -3.56
N GLY A 44 0.54 4.67 -2.27
CA GLY A 44 1.35 4.08 -1.19
C GLY A 44 1.38 2.55 -1.24
N ALA A 45 0.25 1.91 -1.53
CA ALA A 45 0.19 0.45 -1.68
C ALA A 45 0.98 -0.05 -2.91
N VAL A 46 0.86 0.66 -4.04
CA VAL A 46 1.56 0.31 -5.30
C VAL A 46 3.06 0.55 -5.18
N ASP A 47 3.48 1.64 -4.56
CA ASP A 47 4.90 1.94 -4.30
C ASP A 47 5.53 0.92 -3.36
N ALA A 48 4.83 0.55 -2.27
CA ALA A 48 5.29 -0.49 -1.37
C ALA A 48 5.43 -1.85 -2.10
N ALA A 49 4.51 -2.16 -3.02
CA ALA A 49 4.62 -3.34 -3.86
C ALA A 49 5.81 -3.27 -4.83
N ARG A 50 6.03 -2.12 -5.48
CA ARG A 50 7.16 -1.87 -6.38
C ARG A 50 8.50 -2.00 -5.68
N LEU A 51 8.57 -1.62 -4.40
CA LEU A 51 9.75 -1.78 -3.56
C LEU A 51 9.93 -3.21 -3.02
N GLY A 52 9.02 -4.14 -3.31
CA GLY A 52 9.06 -5.52 -2.83
C GLY A 52 8.75 -5.66 -1.33
N LEU A 53 8.14 -4.65 -0.71
CA LEU A 53 7.84 -4.67 0.73
C LEU A 53 6.57 -5.47 1.02
N ILE A 54 5.56 -5.34 0.15
CA ILE A 54 4.27 -6.03 0.29
C ILE A 54 3.83 -6.66 -1.03
N ALA A 55 3.02 -7.71 -0.94
CA ALA A 55 2.21 -8.21 -2.04
C ALA A 55 0.74 -7.82 -1.77
N PRO A 56 0.27 -6.67 -2.30
CA PRO A 56 -1.00 -6.11 -1.87
C PRO A 56 -2.19 -6.84 -2.49
N ILE A 57 -3.25 -7.00 -1.69
CA ILE A 57 -4.59 -7.36 -2.13
C ILE A 57 -5.48 -6.14 -1.85
N LEU A 58 -5.95 -5.48 -2.91
CA LEU A 58 -6.78 -4.28 -2.78
C LEU A 58 -8.21 -4.71 -2.44
N VAL A 59 -8.75 -4.22 -1.33
CA VAL A 59 -10.09 -4.59 -0.85
C VAL A 59 -10.97 -3.35 -0.84
N GLY A 60 -11.99 -3.29 -1.69
CA GLY A 60 -12.90 -2.14 -1.74
C GLY A 60 -13.72 -2.06 -3.01
N PRO A 61 -14.46 -0.96 -3.23
CA PRO A 61 -15.32 -0.82 -4.40
C PRO A 61 -14.46 -0.83 -5.65
N ARG A 62 -14.53 -1.91 -6.43
CA ARG A 62 -13.67 -2.14 -7.60
C ARG A 62 -13.68 -0.95 -8.54
N THR A 63 -14.87 -0.47 -8.88
CA THR A 63 -15.08 0.65 -9.80
C THR A 63 -14.42 1.93 -9.31
N ARG A 64 -14.39 2.15 -7.98
CA ARG A 64 -13.79 3.35 -7.38
C ARG A 64 -12.27 3.26 -7.36
N ILE A 65 -11.71 2.09 -7.01
CA ILE A 65 -10.28 1.82 -7.07
C ILE A 65 -9.76 1.99 -8.50
N GLU A 66 -10.45 1.39 -9.48
CA GLU A 66 -10.10 1.49 -10.90
C GLU A 66 -10.24 2.93 -11.42
N ALA A 67 -11.25 3.67 -10.98
CA ALA A 67 -11.41 5.08 -11.33
C ALA A 67 -10.26 5.96 -10.80
N VAL A 68 -9.86 5.78 -9.55
CA VAL A 68 -8.71 6.48 -8.96
C VAL A 68 -7.43 6.11 -9.72
N ALA A 69 -7.19 4.81 -9.95
CA ALA A 69 -6.04 4.34 -10.70
C ALA A 69 -5.95 4.99 -12.08
N LYS A 70 -7.07 5.01 -12.82
CA LYS A 70 -7.15 5.64 -14.13
C LYS A 70 -6.93 7.16 -14.06
N GLN A 71 -7.54 7.85 -13.09
CA GLN A 71 -7.46 9.29 -12.94
C GLN A 71 -6.01 9.76 -12.70
N TYR A 72 -5.23 8.99 -11.93
CA TYR A 72 -3.87 9.35 -11.53
C TYR A 72 -2.77 8.58 -12.28
N GLY A 73 -3.13 7.71 -13.23
CA GLY A 73 -2.16 6.93 -14.01
C GLY A 73 -1.42 5.88 -13.18
N ILE A 74 -2.05 5.35 -12.14
CA ILE A 74 -1.48 4.33 -11.25
C ILE A 74 -1.75 2.95 -11.86
N ASP A 75 -0.70 2.19 -12.17
CA ASP A 75 -0.86 0.83 -12.71
C ASP A 75 -1.20 -0.17 -11.59
N ILE A 76 -2.44 -0.67 -11.62
CA ILE A 76 -2.93 -1.72 -10.73
C ILE A 76 -3.26 -3.02 -11.46
N SER A 77 -2.91 -3.13 -12.75
CA SER A 77 -3.35 -4.24 -13.62
C SER A 77 -2.94 -5.63 -13.15
N ARG A 78 -1.86 -5.70 -12.35
CA ARG A 78 -1.31 -6.94 -11.79
C ARG A 78 -1.73 -7.19 -10.33
N LEU A 79 -2.46 -6.26 -9.72
CA LEU A 79 -2.83 -6.35 -8.31
C LEU A 79 -4.19 -7.04 -8.16
N PRO A 80 -4.31 -8.05 -7.28
CA PRO A 80 -5.61 -8.66 -6.99
C PRO A 80 -6.54 -7.66 -6.31
N ILE A 81 -7.80 -7.64 -6.75
CA ILE A 81 -8.86 -6.81 -6.19
C ILE A 81 -9.99 -7.69 -5.67
N VAL A 82 -10.30 -7.56 -4.39
CA VAL A 82 -11.48 -8.14 -3.75
C VAL A 82 -12.54 -7.05 -3.64
N ASP A 83 -13.62 -7.23 -4.38
CA ASP A 83 -14.70 -6.23 -4.43
C ASP A 83 -15.49 -6.19 -3.12
N ALA A 84 -15.74 -4.98 -2.62
CA ALA A 84 -16.56 -4.71 -1.45
C ALA A 84 -17.29 -3.37 -1.62
N PRO A 85 -18.58 -3.25 -1.26
CA PRO A 85 -19.43 -2.15 -1.72
C PRO A 85 -19.12 -0.78 -1.10
N PHE A 86 -18.57 -0.71 0.11
CA PHE A 86 -18.28 0.53 0.84
C PHE A 86 -17.22 0.33 1.91
N SER A 87 -16.84 1.42 2.61
CA SER A 87 -15.73 1.48 3.57
C SER A 87 -15.75 0.39 4.64
N GLN A 88 -16.86 0.28 5.39
CA GLN A 88 -16.98 -0.71 6.44
C GLN A 88 -16.89 -2.15 5.90
N ALA A 89 -17.60 -2.48 4.82
CA ALA A 89 -17.51 -3.78 4.19
C ALA A 89 -16.08 -4.10 3.68
N SER A 90 -15.35 -3.08 3.23
CA SER A 90 -13.95 -3.23 2.82
C SER A 90 -13.05 -3.60 4.01
N ALA A 91 -13.26 -2.95 5.16
CA ALA A 91 -12.53 -3.25 6.38
C ALA A 91 -12.83 -4.66 6.89
N GLU A 92 -14.12 -5.03 6.97
CA GLU A 92 -14.56 -6.38 7.37
C GLU A 92 -13.95 -7.45 6.46
N LYS A 93 -13.98 -7.23 5.14
CA LYS A 93 -13.42 -8.17 4.16
C LYS A 93 -11.90 -8.27 4.24
N ALA A 94 -11.20 -7.16 4.46
CA ALA A 94 -9.75 -7.18 4.65
C ALA A 94 -9.36 -7.96 5.91
N VAL A 95 -10.09 -7.77 7.01
CA VAL A 95 -9.91 -8.56 8.25
C VAL A 95 -10.21 -10.03 8.00
N GLU A 96 -11.26 -10.36 7.26
CA GLU A 96 -11.59 -11.74 6.88
C GLU A 96 -10.43 -12.42 6.14
N LEU A 97 -9.81 -11.75 5.17
CA LEU A 97 -8.65 -12.29 4.43
C LEU A 97 -7.49 -12.62 5.36
N VAL A 98 -7.19 -11.73 6.32
CA VAL A 98 -6.12 -11.97 7.30
C VAL A 98 -6.47 -13.15 8.21
N ARG A 99 -7.71 -13.20 8.72
CA ARG A 99 -8.17 -14.30 9.57
C ARG A 99 -8.17 -15.66 8.86
N GLN A 100 -8.33 -15.68 7.55
CA GLN A 100 -8.28 -16.89 6.72
C GLN A 100 -6.86 -17.26 6.29
N GLY A 101 -5.83 -16.50 6.68
CA GLY A 101 -4.44 -16.72 6.24
C GLY A 101 -4.20 -16.41 4.75
N LYS A 102 -5.13 -15.69 4.09
CA LYS A 102 -4.97 -15.23 2.70
C LYS A 102 -4.15 -13.95 2.60
N ALA A 103 -4.05 -13.22 3.71
CA ALA A 103 -3.11 -12.13 3.91
C ALA A 103 -2.45 -12.29 5.28
N GLU A 104 -1.23 -11.81 5.43
CA GLU A 104 -0.46 -11.87 6.68
C GLU A 104 -0.49 -10.53 7.43
N ALA A 105 -0.78 -9.45 6.72
CA ALA A 105 -0.91 -8.10 7.28
C ALA A 105 -2.15 -7.38 6.76
N LEU A 106 -2.58 -6.36 7.51
CA LEU A 106 -3.61 -5.42 7.11
C LEU A 106 -3.03 -4.01 7.03
N MET A 107 -3.33 -3.30 5.95
CA MET A 107 -3.03 -1.88 5.78
C MET A 107 -4.34 -1.12 5.62
N LYS A 108 -4.52 -0.08 6.44
CA LYS A 108 -5.64 0.84 6.29
C LYS A 108 -5.37 1.79 5.11
N GLY A 109 -6.26 1.81 4.12
CA GLY A 109 -6.26 2.80 3.03
C GLY A 109 -6.98 4.08 3.44
N SER A 110 -7.85 4.60 2.56
CA SER A 110 -8.59 5.86 2.71
C SER A 110 -9.78 5.78 3.68
N LEU A 111 -9.74 4.87 4.65
CA LEU A 111 -10.76 4.82 5.69
C LEU A 111 -10.63 6.07 6.56
N HIS A 112 -11.73 6.70 6.93
CA HIS A 112 -11.74 7.70 7.98
C HIS A 112 -12.64 7.18 9.10
N THR A 113 -12.20 7.36 10.33
CA THR A 113 -12.90 6.97 11.56
C THR A 113 -13.09 8.20 12.40
#